data_AF-A0A7V3RPQ2-F1
#
_entry.id   AF-A0A7V3RPQ2-F1
#
_cell.length_a   1.000
_cell.length_b   1.000
_cell.length_c   1.000
_cell.angle_alpha   90.00
_cell.angle_beta   90.00
_cell.angle_gamma   90.00
#
_symmetry.space_group_name_H-M   'P 1'
#
loop_
_entity.id
_entity.type
_entity.pdbx_description
1 polymer ?
#
loop_
_entity_poly.entity_id
_entity_poly.type
_entity_poly.pdbx_seq_one_letter_code
_entity_poly.pdbx_strand_id
1 'polypeptide(L)'
;MAVTKPRHLLSLEYDKYAEEYLRSLPPEHFMEATGQSIQREITLESLALVKARRPDVHVFNELLVQYPYGNEPKPHQVVPDNMVVVYDKPIKARGNYKVPLQPVGPFWVLEYVSKESKRKDYDDNMQKYEQELKVPYYLTFYPDEQELTLYRHNKRKYVSVKPNAEGRLALPELNLEMALLDGWCRFWYQGELLPLPAELLHRLEEAERRADQEKLRADQEKL
;
A
#
# COMPACT_ATOMS: atom_id res chain seq x y z
N MET A 1 -5.61 -34.95 -18.26
CA MET A 1 -6.21 -34.08 -17.22
C MET A 1 -5.09 -33.62 -16.32
N ALA A 2 -4.79 -32.32 -16.26
CA ALA A 2 -3.76 -31.82 -15.35
C ALA A 2 -4.24 -32.04 -13.92
N VAL A 3 -3.57 -32.92 -13.17
CA VAL A 3 -3.88 -33.17 -11.76
C VAL A 3 -3.57 -31.88 -11.01
N THR A 4 -4.61 -31.14 -10.62
CA THR A 4 -4.47 -29.94 -9.82
C THR A 4 -3.93 -30.36 -8.46
N LYS A 5 -2.73 -29.88 -8.09
CA LYS A 5 -2.13 -30.18 -6.78
C LYS A 5 -3.12 -29.83 -5.66
N PRO A 6 -3.31 -30.70 -4.65
CA PRO A 6 -4.10 -30.37 -3.47
C PRO A 6 -3.64 -29.05 -2.84
N ARG A 7 -4.62 -28.25 -2.38
CA ARG A 7 -4.39 -26.89 -1.85
C ARG A 7 -3.31 -26.82 -0.77
N HIS A 8 -3.22 -27.83 0.11
CA HIS A 8 -2.22 -27.88 1.17
C HIS A 8 -0.80 -28.17 0.65
N LEU A 9 -0.65 -29.06 -0.34
CA LEU A 9 0.65 -29.33 -0.97
C LEU A 9 1.15 -28.12 -1.75
N LEU A 10 0.24 -27.46 -2.48
CA LEU A 10 0.54 -26.20 -3.17
C LEU A 10 0.99 -25.11 -2.18
N SER A 11 0.35 -25.05 -1.00
CA SER A 11 0.76 -24.12 0.05
C SER A 11 2.19 -24.38 0.52
N LEU A 12 2.54 -25.64 0.81
CA LEU A 12 3.90 -26.00 1.26
C LEU A 12 4.97 -25.71 0.21
N GLU A 13 4.65 -25.93 -1.06
CA GLU A 13 5.55 -25.61 -2.17
C GLU A 13 5.84 -24.10 -2.25
N TYR A 14 4.81 -23.27 -2.12
CA TYR A 14 5.00 -21.81 -2.08
C TYR A 14 5.75 -21.35 -0.83
N ASP A 15 5.58 -22.01 0.32
CA ASP A 15 6.36 -21.70 1.52
C ASP A 15 7.85 -22.02 1.30
N LYS A 16 8.16 -23.15 0.65
CA LYS A 16 9.53 -23.48 0.26
C LYS A 16 10.15 -22.39 -0.62
N TYR A 17 9.44 -21.92 -1.63
CA TYR A 17 9.95 -20.84 -2.50
C TYR A 17 10.10 -19.49 -1.79
N ALA A 18 9.27 -19.22 -0.77
CA ALA A 18 9.44 -18.04 0.08
C ALA A 18 10.72 -18.14 0.93
N GLU A 19 11.03 -19.31 1.48
CA GLU A 19 12.28 -19.54 2.22
C GLU A 19 13.51 -19.43 1.32
N GLU A 20 13.45 -19.99 0.11
CA GLU A 20 14.53 -19.86 -0.89
C GLU A 20 14.76 -18.40 -1.28
N TYR A 21 13.68 -17.62 -1.48
CA TYR A 21 13.77 -16.18 -1.75
C TYR A 21 14.48 -15.45 -0.61
N LEU A 22 14.03 -15.65 0.63
CA LEU A 22 14.62 -14.98 1.79
C LEU A 22 16.11 -15.30 1.96
N ARG A 23 16.53 -16.56 1.72
CA ARG A 23 17.95 -16.95 1.77
C ARG A 23 18.80 -16.35 0.66
N SER A 24 18.18 -15.91 -0.44
CA SER A 24 18.87 -15.30 -1.57
C SER A 24 19.08 -13.79 -1.42
N LEU A 25 18.38 -13.15 -0.49
CA LEU A 25 18.44 -11.70 -0.30
C LEU A 25 19.78 -11.28 0.31
N PRO A 26 20.46 -10.27 -0.25
CA PRO A 26 21.66 -9.73 0.36
C PRO A 26 21.30 -8.83 1.57
N PRO A 27 22.24 -8.59 2.50
CA PRO A 27 21.97 -7.88 3.75
C PRO A 27 21.29 -6.52 3.60
N GLU A 28 21.57 -5.80 2.51
CA GLU A 28 21.03 -4.48 2.20
C GLU A 28 19.50 -4.49 2.08
N HIS A 29 18.87 -5.64 1.75
CA HIS A 29 17.42 -5.76 1.71
C HIS A 29 16.75 -5.66 3.08
N PHE A 30 17.50 -5.89 4.15
CA PHE A 30 17.00 -5.80 5.52
C PHE A 30 17.23 -4.41 6.13
N MET A 31 17.98 -3.55 5.45
CA MET A 31 18.18 -2.17 5.85
C MET A 31 17.13 -1.28 5.20
N GLU A 32 16.47 -0.48 6.03
CA GLU A 32 15.53 0.52 5.57
C GLU A 32 16.16 1.91 5.59
N ALA A 33 16.01 2.64 4.50
CA ALA A 33 16.36 4.06 4.44
C ALA A 33 15.34 4.91 5.20
N THR A 34 15.79 6.01 5.80
CA THR A 34 14.93 6.90 6.61
C THR A 34 13.73 7.43 5.84
N GLY A 35 13.91 7.84 4.57
CA GLY A 35 12.80 8.32 3.74
C GLY A 35 11.77 7.25 3.44
N GLN A 36 12.20 6.00 3.23
CA GLN A 36 11.29 4.86 3.06
C GLN A 36 10.50 4.60 4.36
N SER A 37 11.15 4.70 5.52
CA SER A 37 10.51 4.55 6.83
C SER A 37 9.44 5.59 7.06
N ILE A 38 9.74 6.86 6.77
CA ILE A 38 8.80 7.97 6.96
C ILE A 38 7.59 7.83 6.02
N GLN A 39 7.83 7.56 4.72
CA GLN A 39 6.72 7.37 3.79
C GLN A 39 5.87 6.16 4.18
N ARG A 40 6.50 5.07 4.65
CA ARG A 40 5.77 3.89 5.12
C ARG A 40 4.86 4.23 6.30
N GLU A 41 5.38 4.94 7.30
CA GLU A 41 4.61 5.41 8.46
C GLU A 41 3.37 6.19 8.00
N ILE A 42 3.58 7.22 7.17
CA ILE A 42 2.50 8.04 6.60
C ILE A 42 1.44 7.18 5.89
N THR A 43 1.87 6.22 5.07
CA THR A 43 0.97 5.35 4.32
C THR A 43 0.17 4.45 5.27
N LEU A 44 0.82 3.78 6.21
CA LEU A 44 0.15 2.84 7.11
C LEU A 44 -0.84 3.53 8.05
N GLU A 45 -0.45 4.68 8.60
CA GLU A 45 -1.32 5.47 9.49
C GLU A 45 -2.53 6.00 8.75
N SER A 46 -2.33 6.55 7.54
CA SER A 46 -3.43 7.04 6.71
C SER A 46 -4.40 5.91 6.35
N LEU A 47 -3.87 4.77 5.86
CA LEU A 47 -4.72 3.65 5.45
C LEU A 47 -5.38 2.92 6.64
N ALA A 48 -4.85 3.04 7.86
CA ALA A 48 -5.54 2.56 9.06
C ALA A 48 -6.88 3.29 9.27
N LEU A 49 -6.93 4.60 9.00
CA LEU A 49 -8.19 5.38 9.04
C LEU A 49 -9.16 4.94 7.94
N VAL A 50 -8.66 4.60 6.75
CA VAL A 50 -9.47 4.05 5.66
C VAL A 50 -10.06 2.71 6.06
N LYS A 51 -9.25 1.79 6.58
CA LYS A 51 -9.67 0.46 7.03
C LYS A 51 -10.76 0.51 8.10
N ALA A 52 -10.69 1.50 9.00
CA ALA A 52 -11.74 1.72 10.00
C ALA A 52 -13.12 2.04 9.37
N ARG A 53 -13.14 2.65 8.17
CA ARG A 53 -14.35 2.97 7.40
C ARG A 53 -14.68 1.95 6.30
N ARG A 54 -13.68 1.20 5.84
CA ARG A 54 -13.72 0.21 4.75
C ARG A 54 -13.11 -1.12 5.22
N PRO A 55 -13.87 -1.95 5.96
CA PRO A 55 -13.35 -3.22 6.48
C PRO A 55 -13.02 -4.25 5.38
N ASP A 56 -13.47 -4.00 4.14
CA ASP A 56 -13.12 -4.76 2.95
C ASP A 56 -11.71 -4.42 2.40
N VAL A 57 -11.06 -3.37 2.90
CA VAL A 57 -9.71 -2.96 2.50
C VAL A 57 -8.67 -3.60 3.42
N HIS A 58 -7.81 -4.43 2.84
CA HIS A 58 -6.69 -5.09 3.52
C HIS A 58 -5.38 -4.48 3.03
N VAL A 59 -4.57 -4.01 3.97
CA VAL A 59 -3.27 -3.39 3.70
C VAL A 59 -2.17 -4.35 4.15
N PHE A 60 -1.18 -4.53 3.29
CA PHE A 60 0.03 -5.30 3.55
C PHE A 60 1.25 -4.42 3.26
N ASN A 61 2.33 -4.68 3.99
CA ASN A 61 3.58 -3.95 3.89
C ASN A 61 4.73 -4.93 3.81
N GLU A 62 5.62 -4.75 2.84
CA GLU A 62 6.81 -5.60 2.65
C GLU A 62 6.47 -7.11 2.62
N LEU A 63 5.30 -7.44 2.07
CA LEU A 63 4.80 -8.82 2.02
C LEU A 63 5.15 -9.44 0.66
N LEU A 64 5.93 -10.51 0.68
CA LEU A 64 6.24 -11.30 -0.52
C LEU A 64 4.97 -11.78 -1.21
N VAL A 65 4.78 -11.38 -2.46
CA VAL A 65 3.71 -11.86 -3.34
C VAL A 65 4.28 -12.91 -4.28
N GLN A 66 3.63 -14.06 -4.36
CA GLN A 66 4.03 -15.18 -5.20
C GLN A 66 2.88 -15.58 -6.13
N TYR A 67 3.18 -15.77 -7.41
CA TYR A 67 2.19 -16.09 -8.42
C TYR A 67 2.78 -16.97 -9.54
N PRO A 68 1.95 -17.82 -10.16
CA PRO A 68 2.38 -18.61 -11.32
C PRO A 68 2.47 -17.71 -12.55
N TYR A 69 3.47 -17.95 -13.39
CA TYR A 69 3.59 -17.29 -14.68
C TYR A 69 4.09 -18.27 -15.74
N GLY A 70 3.47 -18.21 -16.93
CA GLY A 70 3.75 -19.17 -18.00
C GLY A 70 3.58 -20.63 -17.57
N ASN A 71 4.52 -21.47 -18.00
CA ASN A 71 4.62 -22.89 -17.63
C ASN A 71 5.75 -23.14 -16.62
N GLU A 72 6.24 -22.10 -15.95
CA GLU A 72 7.37 -22.23 -15.05
C GLU A 72 6.97 -22.94 -13.75
N PRO A 73 7.79 -23.88 -13.26
CA PRO A 73 7.51 -24.58 -12.00
C PRO A 73 7.72 -23.66 -10.78
N LYS A 74 8.67 -22.73 -10.87
CA LYS A 74 8.96 -21.75 -9.81
C LYS A 74 8.01 -20.56 -9.96
N PRO A 75 7.34 -20.10 -8.88
CA PRO A 75 6.51 -18.91 -8.96
C PRO A 75 7.38 -17.67 -9.17
N HIS A 76 6.83 -16.70 -9.91
CA HIS A 76 7.36 -15.35 -9.92
C HIS A 76 7.08 -14.68 -8.58
N GLN A 77 7.95 -13.73 -8.23
CA GLN A 77 8.02 -13.14 -6.88
C GLN A 77 8.25 -11.63 -6.97
N VAL A 78 7.51 -10.88 -6.15
CA VAL A 78 7.66 -9.42 -5.94
C VAL A 78 7.40 -9.09 -4.48
N VAL A 79 7.98 -7.99 -3.98
CA VAL A 79 7.78 -7.50 -2.61
C VAL A 79 7.44 -6.00 -2.68
N PRO A 80 6.17 -5.62 -2.82
CA PRO A 80 5.77 -4.21 -2.81
C PRO A 80 6.05 -3.57 -1.45
N ASP A 81 6.43 -2.29 -1.42
CA ASP A 81 6.53 -1.54 -0.17
C ASP A 81 5.17 -1.53 0.54
N ASN A 82 4.11 -1.14 -0.18
CA ASN A 82 2.74 -1.28 0.27
C ASN A 82 1.84 -1.93 -0.79
N MET A 83 0.92 -2.76 -0.34
CA MET A 83 -0.06 -3.42 -1.17
C MET A 83 -1.44 -3.38 -0.52
N VAL A 84 -2.46 -3.09 -1.32
CA VAL A 84 -3.85 -3.18 -0.93
C VAL A 84 -4.58 -4.26 -1.71
N VAL A 85 -5.44 -4.97 -0.99
CA VAL A 85 -6.37 -5.97 -1.51
C VAL A 85 -7.78 -5.59 -1.06
N VAL A 86 -8.76 -5.75 -1.96
CA VAL A 86 -10.18 -5.45 -1.67
C VAL A 86 -10.96 -6.74 -1.61
N TYR A 87 -11.42 -7.12 -0.42
CA TYR A 87 -12.20 -8.32 -0.17
C TYR A 87 -12.98 -8.23 1.14
N ASP A 88 -14.25 -8.62 1.14
CA ASP A 88 -15.18 -8.47 2.27
C ASP A 88 -14.91 -9.40 3.46
N LYS A 89 -14.03 -10.39 3.31
CA LYS A 89 -13.67 -11.35 4.35
C LYS A 89 -12.18 -11.27 4.71
N PRO A 90 -11.78 -11.80 5.87
CA PRO A 90 -10.37 -11.83 6.25
C PRO A 90 -9.49 -12.53 5.21
N ILE A 91 -8.42 -11.86 4.80
CA ILE A 91 -7.35 -12.44 3.98
C ILE A 91 -6.35 -13.14 4.91
N LYS A 92 -5.99 -14.38 4.59
CA LYS A 92 -5.00 -15.17 5.36
C LYS A 92 -3.67 -15.19 4.62
N ALA A 93 -2.86 -14.16 4.82
CA ALA A 93 -1.48 -14.10 4.36
C ALA A 93 -0.55 -13.94 5.57
N ARG A 94 0.14 -15.01 5.98
CA ARG A 94 0.99 -15.01 7.18
C ARG A 94 2.39 -14.45 6.88
N GLY A 95 3.16 -15.15 6.06
CA GLY A 95 4.53 -14.75 5.67
C GLY A 95 4.72 -14.48 4.19
N ASN A 96 3.72 -14.78 3.35
CA ASN A 96 3.71 -14.45 1.94
C ASN A 96 2.25 -14.51 1.40
N TYR A 97 1.99 -13.78 0.32
CA TYR A 97 0.74 -13.71 -0.41
C TYR A 97 0.77 -14.65 -1.62
N LYS A 98 0.20 -15.85 -1.46
CA LYS A 98 0.15 -16.90 -2.50
C LYS A 98 -1.05 -16.68 -3.40
N VAL A 99 -0.89 -15.98 -4.52
CA VAL A 99 -2.03 -15.56 -5.38
C VAL A 99 -3.00 -16.71 -5.71
N PRO A 100 -2.57 -17.93 -6.10
CA PRO A 100 -3.51 -19.04 -6.38
C PRO A 100 -4.31 -19.54 -5.17
N LEU A 101 -3.86 -19.22 -3.97
CA LEU A 101 -4.52 -19.61 -2.72
C LEU A 101 -5.36 -18.47 -2.13
N GLN A 102 -5.31 -17.27 -2.69
CA GLN A 102 -6.10 -16.14 -2.22
C GLN A 102 -7.35 -15.95 -3.09
N PRO A 103 -8.44 -15.40 -2.52
CA PRO A 103 -9.69 -15.19 -3.25
C PRO A 103 -9.60 -14.05 -4.28
N VAL A 104 -8.65 -13.14 -4.10
CA VAL A 104 -8.43 -11.96 -4.94
C VAL A 104 -6.92 -11.68 -5.06
N GLY A 105 -6.53 -10.92 -6.08
CA GLY A 105 -5.15 -10.45 -6.25
C GLY A 105 -4.90 -9.07 -5.63
N PRO A 106 -3.66 -8.57 -5.70
CA PRO A 106 -3.34 -7.17 -5.40
C PRO A 106 -4.23 -6.23 -6.22
N PHE A 107 -4.81 -5.22 -5.57
CA PHE A 107 -5.63 -4.20 -6.20
C PHE A 107 -4.83 -2.92 -6.49
N TRP A 108 -4.03 -2.51 -5.52
CA TRP A 108 -3.15 -1.35 -5.60
C TRP A 108 -1.80 -1.71 -4.98
N VAL A 109 -0.71 -1.32 -5.63
CA VAL A 109 0.65 -1.39 -5.08
C VAL A 109 1.30 0.00 -5.11
N LEU A 110 2.08 0.31 -4.08
CA LEU A 110 2.93 1.49 -3.97
C LEU A 110 4.38 1.04 -3.84
N GLU A 111 5.25 1.65 -4.63
CA GLU A 111 6.71 1.55 -4.50
C GLU A 111 7.28 2.95 -4.26
N TYR A 112 8.09 3.04 -3.21
CA TYR A 112 8.97 4.15 -2.94
C TYR A 112 10.26 3.93 -3.72
N VAL A 113 10.53 4.77 -4.71
CA VAL A 113 11.63 4.58 -5.65
C VAL A 113 12.77 5.52 -5.30
N SER A 114 13.90 4.97 -4.89
CA SER A 114 15.15 5.73 -4.70
C SER A 114 16.21 5.20 -5.67
N LYS A 115 16.77 6.10 -6.48
CA LYS A 115 17.80 5.76 -7.50
C LYS A 115 19.10 5.24 -6.90
N GLU A 116 19.39 5.58 -5.66
CA GLU A 116 20.58 5.14 -4.95
C GLU A 116 20.42 3.74 -4.34
N SER A 117 19.17 3.27 -4.22
CA SER A 117 18.85 2.00 -3.61
C SER A 117 19.01 0.85 -4.60
N LYS A 118 19.99 -0.03 -4.34
CA LYS A 118 20.13 -1.32 -5.04
C LYS A 118 19.17 -2.41 -4.52
N ARG A 119 18.26 -2.06 -3.61
CA ARG A 119 17.36 -3.01 -2.93
C ARG A 119 16.28 -3.55 -3.86
N LYS A 120 15.87 -2.82 -4.90
CA LYS A 120 14.82 -3.27 -5.82
C LYS A 120 15.13 -2.84 -7.24
N ASP A 121 14.82 -3.74 -8.17
CA ASP A 121 14.73 -3.40 -9.59
C ASP A 121 13.29 -2.95 -9.86
N TYR A 122 13.07 -1.63 -9.85
CA TYR A 122 11.74 -1.05 -10.02
C TYR A 122 11.21 -1.19 -11.45
N ASP A 123 12.09 -1.28 -12.44
CA ASP A 123 11.70 -1.48 -13.84
C ASP A 123 11.19 -2.91 -14.05
N ASP A 124 11.89 -3.92 -13.50
CA ASP A 124 11.44 -5.32 -13.48
C ASP A 124 10.13 -5.47 -12.68
N ASN A 125 10.04 -4.87 -11.49
CA ASN A 125 8.82 -4.91 -10.69
C ASN A 125 7.62 -4.27 -11.42
N MET A 126 7.81 -3.12 -12.06
CA MET A 126 6.75 -2.47 -12.84
C MET A 126 6.25 -3.40 -13.97
N GLN A 127 7.15 -4.05 -14.71
CA GLN A 127 6.78 -4.99 -15.76
C GLN A 127 5.99 -6.18 -15.21
N LYS A 128 6.41 -6.74 -14.07
CA LYS A 128 5.70 -7.81 -13.37
C LYS A 128 4.30 -7.40 -12.94
N TYR A 129 4.16 -6.21 -12.34
CA TYR A 129 2.85 -5.69 -11.96
C TYR A 129 1.95 -5.44 -13.18
N GLU A 130 2.50 -4.91 -14.27
CA GLU A 130 1.75 -4.56 -15.49
C GLU A 130 1.34 -5.80 -16.30
N GLN A 131 2.31 -6.61 -16.71
CA GLN A 131 2.13 -7.62 -17.73
C GLN A 131 1.72 -8.98 -17.14
N GLU A 132 2.23 -9.30 -15.96
CA GLU A 132 2.06 -10.63 -15.35
C GLU A 132 0.90 -10.64 -14.35
N LEU A 133 1.00 -9.83 -13.28
CA LEU A 133 -0.02 -9.74 -12.23
C LEU A 133 -1.24 -8.90 -12.64
N LYS A 134 -1.04 -7.96 -13.58
CA LYS A 134 -2.06 -7.02 -14.06
C LYS A 134 -2.74 -6.28 -12.91
N VAL A 135 -1.94 -5.79 -11.96
CA VAL A 135 -2.43 -5.06 -10.80
C VAL A 135 -3.23 -3.85 -11.29
N PRO A 136 -4.47 -3.61 -10.83
CA PRO A 136 -5.30 -2.52 -11.33
C PRO A 136 -4.65 -1.13 -11.21
N TYR A 137 -3.92 -0.88 -10.12
CA TYR A 137 -3.27 0.39 -9.86
C TYR A 137 -1.85 0.22 -9.34
N TYR A 138 -0.94 1.05 -9.86
CA TYR A 138 0.46 1.09 -9.46
C TYR A 138 0.86 2.54 -9.18
N LEU A 139 1.35 2.80 -7.97
CA LEU A 139 1.81 4.12 -7.54
C LEU A 139 3.32 4.09 -7.38
N THR A 140 4.01 5.04 -8.00
CA THR A 140 5.43 5.28 -7.77
C THR A 140 5.61 6.63 -7.11
N PHE A 141 6.41 6.66 -6.05
CA PHE A 141 6.83 7.90 -5.41
C PHE A 141 8.35 8.01 -5.40
N TYR A 142 8.86 9.04 -6.07
CA TYR A 142 10.25 9.43 -6.11
C TYR A 142 10.46 10.63 -5.17
N PRO A 143 10.98 10.42 -3.96
CA PRO A 143 11.14 11.46 -2.94
C PRO A 143 12.19 12.50 -3.33
N ASP A 144 13.29 12.07 -3.97
CA ASP A 144 14.42 12.93 -4.31
C ASP A 144 14.02 13.88 -5.45
N GLU A 145 13.22 13.38 -6.40
CA GLU A 145 12.68 14.14 -7.53
C GLU A 145 11.34 14.82 -7.22
N GLN A 146 10.72 14.52 -6.08
CA GLN A 146 9.37 14.97 -5.74
C GLN A 146 8.36 14.64 -6.85
N GLU A 147 8.42 13.40 -7.35
CA GLU A 147 7.53 12.91 -8.41
C GLU A 147 6.60 11.82 -7.87
N LEU A 148 5.29 12.04 -8.06
CA LEU A 148 4.26 11.07 -7.71
C LEU A 148 3.47 10.73 -8.96
N THR A 149 3.51 9.46 -9.36
CA THR A 149 2.82 8.98 -10.55
C THR A 149 1.94 7.78 -10.21
N LEU A 150 0.64 7.92 -10.44
CA LEU A 150 -0.33 6.84 -10.36
C LEU A 150 -0.61 6.32 -11.75
N TYR A 151 -0.52 5.01 -11.92
CA TYR A 151 -0.87 4.30 -13.12
C TYR A 151 -2.14 3.48 -12.91
N ARG A 152 -3.02 3.47 -13.92
CA ARG A 152 -4.18 2.59 -13.99
C ARG A 152 -4.01 1.59 -15.13
N HIS A 153 -4.25 0.31 -14.84
CA HIS A 153 -4.14 -0.74 -15.84
C HIS A 153 -5.39 -0.77 -16.75
N ASN A 154 -5.20 -0.67 -18.07
CA ASN A 154 -6.29 -0.66 -19.04
C ASN A 154 -6.55 -2.03 -19.69
N LYS A 155 -6.16 -3.12 -19.01
CA LYS A 155 -6.12 -4.53 -19.48
C LYS A 155 -5.00 -4.87 -20.45
N ARG A 156 -4.29 -3.88 -21.01
CA ARG A 156 -3.13 -4.09 -21.88
C ARG A 156 -1.83 -3.58 -21.25
N LYS A 157 -1.89 -2.38 -20.67
CA LYS A 157 -0.76 -1.72 -20.04
C LYS A 157 -1.22 -0.68 -19.03
N TYR A 158 -0.28 -0.13 -18.30
CA TYR A 158 -0.46 1.03 -17.47
C TYR A 158 -0.61 2.31 -18.30
N VAL A 159 -1.50 3.18 -17.80
CA VAL A 159 -1.70 4.53 -18.29
C VAL A 159 -1.68 5.46 -17.09
N SER A 160 -0.87 6.52 -17.14
CA SER A 160 -0.80 7.51 -16.07
C SER A 160 -2.16 8.16 -15.86
N VAL A 161 -2.60 8.18 -14.60
CA VAL A 161 -3.77 8.91 -14.14
C VAL A 161 -3.41 10.39 -14.08
N LYS A 162 -4.26 11.23 -14.68
CA LYS A 162 -4.07 12.68 -14.61
C LYS A 162 -4.59 13.19 -13.26
N PRO A 163 -3.92 14.18 -12.64
CA PRO A 163 -4.46 14.84 -11.47
C PRO A 163 -5.86 15.44 -11.74
N ASN A 164 -6.70 15.44 -10.71
CA ASN A 164 -7.98 16.13 -10.71
C ASN A 164 -7.79 17.66 -10.60
N ALA A 165 -8.89 18.41 -10.48
CA ALA A 165 -8.85 19.88 -10.38
C ALA A 165 -8.08 20.40 -9.14
N GLU A 166 -7.94 19.58 -8.10
CA GLU A 166 -7.21 19.89 -6.87
C GLU A 166 -5.75 19.40 -6.92
N GLY A 167 -5.29 18.92 -8.08
CA GLY A 167 -3.94 18.39 -8.26
C GLY A 167 -3.73 17.00 -7.67
N ARG A 168 -4.79 16.25 -7.36
CA ARG A 168 -4.71 14.92 -6.74
C ARG A 168 -4.97 13.79 -7.72
N LEU A 169 -4.23 12.69 -7.53
CA LEU A 169 -4.37 11.45 -8.29
C LEU A 169 -5.48 10.61 -7.67
N ALA A 170 -6.58 10.43 -8.38
CA ALA A 170 -7.76 9.74 -7.87
C ALA A 170 -7.67 8.22 -8.03
N LEU A 171 -8.15 7.51 -7.00
CA LEU A 171 -8.37 6.07 -6.94
C LEU A 171 -9.85 5.81 -6.60
N PRO A 172 -10.76 5.94 -7.58
CA PRO A 172 -12.20 6.05 -7.33
C PRO A 172 -12.81 4.85 -6.60
N GLU A 173 -12.35 3.63 -6.90
CA GLU A 173 -12.88 2.40 -6.30
C GLU A 173 -12.65 2.31 -4.77
N LEU A 174 -11.66 3.05 -4.25
CA LEU A 174 -11.39 3.18 -2.82
C LEU A 174 -11.90 4.51 -2.23
N ASN A 175 -12.48 5.40 -3.02
CA ASN A 175 -12.74 6.80 -2.64
C ASN A 175 -11.49 7.49 -2.08
N LEU A 176 -10.32 7.12 -2.61
CA LEU A 176 -9.03 7.66 -2.19
C LEU A 176 -8.47 8.59 -3.26
N GLU A 177 -7.72 9.58 -2.82
CA GLU A 177 -6.89 10.42 -3.68
C GLU A 177 -5.52 10.56 -3.04
N MET A 178 -4.48 10.76 -3.85
CA MET A 178 -3.13 11.01 -3.36
C MET A 178 -2.52 12.24 -4.04
N ALA A 179 -1.72 12.97 -3.30
CA ALA A 179 -0.91 14.06 -3.81
C ALA A 179 0.32 14.25 -2.94
N LEU A 180 1.27 15.02 -3.45
CA LEU A 180 2.39 15.49 -2.64
C LEU A 180 1.94 16.63 -1.75
N LEU A 181 2.28 16.55 -0.46
CA LEU A 181 2.10 17.60 0.52
C LEU A 181 3.29 17.54 1.49
N ASP A 182 3.95 18.68 1.66
CA ASP A 182 5.16 18.86 2.49
C ASP A 182 6.27 17.83 2.20
N GLY A 183 6.43 17.47 0.91
CA GLY A 183 7.48 16.57 0.47
C GLY A 183 7.10 15.09 0.45
N TRP A 184 5.88 14.72 0.89
CA TRP A 184 5.45 13.34 1.09
C TRP A 184 4.17 13.00 0.33
N CYS A 185 4.00 11.73 -0.04
CA CYS A 185 2.73 11.24 -0.55
C CYS A 185 1.71 11.17 0.60
N ARG A 186 0.73 12.08 0.58
CA ARG A 186 -0.39 12.14 1.52
C ARG A 186 -1.67 11.64 0.85
N PHE A 187 -2.65 11.28 1.68
CA PHE A 187 -3.86 10.59 1.24
C PHE A 187 -5.10 11.37 1.65
N TRP A 188 -6.07 11.45 0.75
CA TRP A 188 -7.40 11.98 1.01
C TRP A 188 -8.41 10.86 0.87
N TYR A 189 -9.43 10.85 1.74
CA TYR A 189 -10.54 9.92 1.66
C TYR A 189 -11.84 10.72 1.58
N GLN A 190 -12.62 10.50 0.52
CA GLN A 190 -13.85 11.27 0.26
C GLN A 190 -13.62 12.79 0.23
N GLY A 191 -12.46 13.22 -0.29
CA GLY A 191 -12.07 14.64 -0.42
C GLY A 191 -11.43 15.26 0.82
N GLU A 192 -11.41 14.56 1.96
CA GLU A 192 -10.79 15.05 3.20
C GLU A 192 -9.38 14.49 3.39
N LEU A 193 -8.42 15.34 3.77
CA LEU A 193 -7.06 14.90 4.09
C LEU A 193 -7.10 13.95 5.28
N LEU A 194 -6.53 12.76 5.11
CA LEU A 194 -6.37 11.79 6.20
C LEU A 194 -5.29 12.29 7.17
N PRO A 195 -5.67 12.65 8.40
CA PRO A 195 -4.72 13.19 9.36
C PRO A 195 -3.76 12.11 9.83
N LEU A 196 -2.53 12.51 10.16
CA LEU A 196 -1.59 11.63 10.87
C LEU A 196 -1.93 11.60 12.37
N PRO A 197 -1.44 10.61 13.14
CA PRO A 197 -1.71 10.51 14.57
C PRO A 197 -1.30 11.74 15.37
N ALA A 198 -0.16 12.36 15.03
CA ALA A 198 0.25 13.62 15.67
C ALA A 198 -0.75 14.76 15.39
N GLU A 199 -1.27 14.86 14.16
CA GLU A 199 -2.28 15.86 13.80
C GLU A 199 -3.62 15.59 14.54
N LEU A 200 -4.00 14.31 14.68
CA LEU A 200 -5.18 13.92 15.46
C LEU A 200 -5.03 14.28 16.95
N LEU A 201 -3.86 14.05 17.53
CA LEU A 201 -3.57 14.41 18.92
C LEU A 201 -3.71 15.93 19.12
N HIS A 202 -3.09 16.74 18.26
CA HIS A 202 -3.22 18.19 18.36
C HIS A 202 -4.66 18.68 18.20
N ARG A 203 -5.43 18.10 17.28
CA ARG A 203 -6.87 18.41 17.12
C ARG A 203 -7.66 18.08 18.38
N LEU A 204 -7.35 16.95 19.04
CA LEU A 204 -7.99 16.56 20.30
C LEU A 204 -7.66 17.56 21.41
N GLU A 205 -6.38 17.88 21.61
CA GLU A 205 -5.92 18.83 22.64
C GLU A 205 -6.51 20.25 22.44
N GLU A 206 -6.68 20.67 21.19
CA GLU A 206 -7.36 21.95 20.89
C GLU A 206 -8.86 21.89 21.20
N ALA A 207 -9.52 20.79 20.86
CA ALA A 207 -10.95 20.61 21.13
C ALA A 207 -11.24 20.58 22.65
N GLU A 208 -10.40 19.89 23.43
CA GLU A 208 -10.51 19.84 24.89
C GLU A 208 -10.33 21.23 25.51
N ARG A 209 -9.30 21.98 25.09
CA ARG A 209 -9.08 23.36 25.57
C ARG A 209 -10.25 24.29 25.27
N ARG A 210 -10.86 24.16 24.09
CA ARG A 210 -12.05 24.97 23.72
C ARG A 210 -13.25 24.60 24.59
N ALA A 211 -13.50 23.31 24.80
CA ALA A 211 -14.60 22.84 25.64
C ALA A 211 -14.46 23.30 27.09
N ASP A 212 -13.25 23.29 27.65
CA ASP A 212 -12.99 23.78 29.01
C ASP A 212 -13.17 25.30 29.13
N GLN A 213 -12.75 26.06 28.11
CA GLN A 213 -12.99 27.51 28.07
C GLN A 213 -14.48 27.85 27.98
N GLU A 214 -15.25 27.09 27.20
CA GLU A 214 -16.71 27.27 27.09
C GLU A 214 -17.42 26.94 28.41
N LYS A 215 -17.01 25.87 29.11
CA LYS A 215 -17.55 25.55 30.45
C LYS A 215 -17.27 26.67 31.45
N LEU A 216 -16.03 27.17 31.50
CA LEU A 216 -15.66 28.28 32.38
C LEU A 216 -16.48 29.55 32.09
N ARG A 217 -16.74 29.86 30.82
CA ARG A 217 -17.59 31.01 30.45
C ARG A 217 -19.04 30.79 30.86
N ALA A 218 -19.59 29.61 30.61
CA ALA A 218 -20.97 29.28 30.99
C ALA A 218 -21.17 29.30 32.52
N ASP A 219 -20.16 28.91 33.30
CA ASP A 219 -20.19 28.98 34.76
C ASP A 219 -20.05 30.41 35.27
N GLN A 220 -19.28 31.27 34.58
CA GLN A 220 -19.18 32.70 34.88
C GLN A 220 -20.46 33.48 34.53
N GLU A 221 -21.18 33.10 33.48
CA GLU A 221 -22.46 33.73 33.09
C GLU A 221 -23.65 33.30 33.97
N LYS A 222 -23.50 32.21 34.73
CA LYS A 222 -24.51 31.71 35.69
C LYS A 222 -24.34 32.25 37.11
N LEU A 223 -23.24 32.96 37.39
CA LEU A 223 -22.95 33.60 38.68
C LEU A 223 -23.43 35.06 38.67
#